data_AF-A0A1Q5A1B5-F1
#
_entry.id   AF-A0A1Q5A1B5-F1
#
_cell.length_a   1.000
_cell.length_b   1.000
_cell.length_c   1.000
_cell.angle_alpha   90.00
_cell.angle_beta   90.00
_cell.angle_gamma   90.00
#
_symmetry.space_group_name_H-M   'P 1'
#
loop_
_entity.id
_entity.type
_entity.pdbx_description
1 polymer ?
#
loop_
_entity_poly.entity_id
_entity_poly.type
_entity_poly.pdbx_seq_one_letter_code
_entity_poly.pdbx_strand_id
1 'polypeptide(L)' 'MAALPYRLHVFDGQYEVLANRRYVVVLDLSIPGYATTLNQQLQALTRDALAANEPMDVPRLEVRDAATGTKVLDWSGA' A
#
# COMPACT_ATOMS: atom_id res chain seq x y z
N MET A 1 6.82 14.99 -11.26
CA MET A 1 7.56 13.71 -11.33
C MET A 1 6.75 12.78 -12.22
N ALA A 2 7.39 11.86 -12.95
CA ALA A 2 6.63 10.93 -13.79
C ALA A 2 5.92 9.88 -12.92
N ALA A 3 4.87 9.27 -13.45
CA ALA A 3 4.27 8.10 -12.82
C ALA A 3 5.28 6.96 -12.77
N LEU A 4 5.56 6.44 -11.58
CA LEU A 4 6.57 5.40 -11.34
C LEU A 4 5.91 4.15 -10.74
N PRO A 5 6.47 2.95 -10.98
CA PRO A 5 6.00 1.74 -10.33
C PRO A 5 6.43 1.71 -8.86
N TYR A 6 5.47 1.52 -7.98
CA TYR A 6 5.67 1.34 -6.55
C TYR A 6 5.10 0.01 -6.10
N ARG A 7 5.78 -0.63 -5.16
CA ARG A 7 5.28 -1.79 -4.44
C ARG A 7 4.48 -1.36 -3.23
N LEU A 8 3.30 -1.93 -3.09
CA LEU A 8 2.43 -1.74 -1.94
C LEU A 8 2.59 -2.93 -1.00
N HIS A 9 2.90 -2.63 0.24
CA HIS A 9 2.93 -3.58 1.34
C HIS A 9 1.88 -3.15 2.34
N VAL A 10 0.97 -4.05 2.69
CA VAL A 10 -0.07 -3.76 3.67
C VAL A 10 0.34 -4.36 5.01
N PHE A 11 0.15 -3.59 6.06
CA PHE A 11 0.52 -3.92 7.43
C PHE A 11 -0.69 -3.82 8.34
N ASP A 12 -0.74 -4.68 9.34
CA ASP A 12 -1.56 -4.53 10.53
C ASP A 12 -0.64 -4.24 11.73
N GLY A 13 -0.58 -2.97 12.15
CA GLY A 13 0.40 -2.51 13.12
C GLY A 13 1.85 -2.75 12.67
N GLN A 14 2.53 -3.73 13.29
CA GLN A 14 3.92 -4.08 12.97
C GLN A 14 4.05 -5.27 12.02
N TYR A 15 2.97 -5.98 11.72
CA TYR A 15 2.99 -7.21 10.93
C TYR A 15 2.59 -6.93 9.49
N GLU A 16 3.36 -7.46 8.54
CA GLU A 16 2.99 -7.41 7.13
C GLU A 16 1.95 -8.49 6.85
N VAL A 17 0.78 -8.09 6.37
CA VAL A 17 -0.27 -9.02 5.92
C VAL A 17 -0.16 -9.20 4.41
N LEU A 18 -0.65 -10.33 3.90
CA LEU A 18 -0.55 -10.66 2.47
C LEU A 18 0.89 -10.62 1.91
N ALA A 19 1.93 -10.82 2.74
CA ALA A 19 3.34 -10.71 2.35
C ALA A 19 3.75 -11.63 1.17
N ASN A 20 3.00 -12.71 0.95
CA ASN A 20 3.19 -13.62 -0.19
C ASN A 20 2.67 -13.05 -1.52
N ARG A 21 1.92 -11.95 -1.50
CA ARG A 21 1.34 -11.30 -2.67
C ARG A 21 2.13 -10.04 -3.01
N ARG A 22 2.44 -9.87 -4.29
CA ARG A 22 3.15 -8.69 -4.79
C ARG A 22 2.13 -7.73 -5.41
N TYR A 23 1.91 -6.60 -4.76
CA TYR A 23 1.08 -5.53 -5.29
C TYR A 23 1.96 -4.43 -5.85
N VAL A 24 1.86 -4.18 -7.16
CA VAL A 24 2.61 -3.13 -7.84
C VAL A 24 1.61 -2.18 -8.48
N VAL A 25 1.74 -0.89 -8.19
CA VAL A 25 0.89 0.16 -8.76
C VAL A 25 1.77 1.23 -9.38
N VAL A 26 1.32 1.79 -10.50
CA VAL A 26 1.97 2.96 -11.09
C VAL A 26 1.30 4.19 -10.50
N LEU A 27 2.04 4.96 -9.71
CA LEU A 27 1.54 6.19 -9.07
C LEU A 27 2.38 7.38 -9.50
N ASP A 28 1.73 8.52 -9.62
CA ASP A 28 2.41 9.80 -9.68
C ASP A 28 2.21 10.51 -8.33
N LEU A 29 3.26 10.54 -7.51
CA LEU A 29 3.22 11.19 -6.19
C LEU A 29 3.27 12.72 -6.28
N SER A 30 3.42 13.29 -7.48
CA SER A 30 3.46 14.75 -7.68
C SER A 30 2.10 15.36 -8.01
N ILE A 31 1.06 14.55 -8.21
CA ILE A 31 -0.31 15.04 -8.45
C ILE A 31 -1.18 14.90 -7.19
N PRO A 32 -2.05 15.86 -6.86
CA PRO A 32 -2.88 15.81 -5.64
C PRO A 32 -3.78 14.57 -5.50
N GLY A 33 -4.09 13.88 -6.61
CA GLY A 33 -4.98 12.72 -6.63
C GLY A 33 -4.38 11.43 -6.04
N TYR A 34 -3.08 11.37 -5.76
CA TYR A 34 -2.43 10.13 -5.31
C TYR A 34 -3.02 9.61 -4.00
N ALA A 35 -3.42 10.49 -3.09
CA ALA A 35 -3.97 10.13 -1.78
C ALA A 35 -5.27 9.33 -1.92
N THR A 36 -6.15 9.72 -2.85
CA THR A 36 -7.39 9.00 -3.14
C THR A 36 -7.10 7.60 -3.68
N THR A 37 -6.12 7.48 -4.58
CA THR A 37 -5.69 6.17 -5.09
C THR A 37 -5.13 5.29 -3.99
N LEU A 38 -4.27 5.83 -3.12
CA LEU A 38 -3.72 5.08 -1.98
C LEU A 38 -4.82 4.64 -1.00
N ASN A 39 -5.81 5.49 -0.73
CA ASN A 39 -6.97 5.13 0.09
C ASN A 39 -7.78 3.98 -0.52
N GLN A 40 -8.03 4.02 -1.83
CA GLN A 40 -8.72 2.92 -2.53
C GLN A 40 -7.92 1.62 -2.49
N GLN A 41 -6.59 1.69 -2.67
CA GLN A 41 -5.72 0.51 -2.57
C GLN A 41 -5.68 -0.05 -1.15
N LEU A 42 -5.56 0.81 -0.13
CA LEU A 42 -5.62 0.39 1.27
C LEU A 42 -6.94 -0.33 1.59
N GLN A 43 -8.08 0.21 1.16
CA GLN A 43 -9.38 -0.45 1.34
C GLN A 43 -9.48 -1.79 0.62
N ALA A 44 -9.01 -1.86 -0.64
CA ALA A 44 -9.02 -3.10 -1.41
C ALA A 44 -8.15 -4.18 -0.76
N LEU A 45 -6.92 -3.82 -0.34
CA LEU A 45 -5.99 -4.73 0.32
C LEU A 45 -6.47 -5.16 1.71
N THR A 46 -7.11 -4.25 2.44
CA THR A 46 -7.74 -4.58 3.73
C THR A 46 -8.85 -5.61 3.55
N ARG A 47 -9.70 -5.43 2.53
CA ARG A 47 -10.73 -6.42 2.22
C ARG A 47 -10.13 -7.76 1.79
N ASP A 48 -9.07 -7.76 1.01
CA ASP A 48 -8.35 -8.98 0.62
C ASP A 48 -7.73 -9.70 1.83
N ALA A 49 -7.15 -8.95 2.76
CA ALA A 49 -6.57 -9.47 4.00
C ALA A 49 -7.66 -10.10 4.89
N LEU A 50 -8.78 -9.39 5.08
CA LEU A 50 -9.95 -9.94 5.80
C LEU A 50 -10.49 -11.21 5.12
N ALA A 51 -10.55 -11.24 3.79
CA ALA A 51 -10.97 -12.44 3.04
C ALA A 51 -9.98 -13.60 3.18
N ALA A 52 -8.70 -13.32 3.45
CA ALA A 52 -7.68 -14.31 3.78
C ALA A 52 -7.68 -14.71 5.28
N ASN A 53 -8.61 -14.18 6.09
CA ASN A 53 -8.66 -14.31 7.55
C ASN A 53 -7.43 -13.73 8.28
N GLU A 54 -6.78 -12.73 7.69
CA GLU A 54 -5.72 -11.97 8.35
C GLU A 54 -6.34 -10.86 9.23
N PRO A 55 -5.78 -10.60 10.42
CA PRO A 55 -6.20 -9.49 11.27
C PRO A 55 -5.88 -8.15 10.61
N MET A 56 -6.78 -7.17 10.77
CA MET A 56 -6.67 -5.82 10.20
C MET A 56 -7.23 -4.78 11.17
N ASP A 57 -6.69 -4.73 12.39
CA ASP A 57 -7.14 -3.79 13.43
C ASP A 57 -6.62 -2.37 13.21
N VAL A 58 -5.38 -2.24 12.71
CA VAL A 58 -4.69 -0.98 12.41
C VAL A 58 -4.06 -1.06 11.01
N PRO A 59 -4.89 -1.03 9.94
CA PRO A 59 -4.42 -1.22 8.59
C PRO A 59 -3.58 -0.03 8.11
N ARG A 60 -2.41 -0.32 7.56
CA ARG A 60 -1.44 0.67 7.07
C ARG A 60 -0.83 0.21 5.76
N LEU A 61 -0.60 1.15 4.84
CA LEU A 61 -0.03 0.91 3.53
C LEU A 61 1.37 1.51 3.45
N GLU A 62 2.36 0.67 3.24
CA GLU A 62 3.72 1.11 2.97
C GLU A 62 3.98 1.08 1.45
N VAL A 63 4.35 2.24 0.90
CA VAL A 63 4.68 2.42 -0.50
C VAL A 63 6.20 2.40 -0.64
N ARG A 64 6.72 1.39 -1.33
CA ARG A 64 8.13 1.24 -1.63
C ARG A 64 8.40 1.45 -3.11
N ASP A 65 9.53 2.04 -3.44
CA ASP A 65 9.99 2.14 -4.81
C ASP A 65 10.24 0.73 -5.39
N ALA A 66 9.68 0.41 -6.55
CA ALA A 66 9.75 -0.96 -7.08
C ALA A 66 11.14 -1.35 -7.59
N ALA A 67 11.99 -0.37 -7.92
CA ALA A 67 13.34 -0.60 -8.45
C ALA A 67 14.37 -0.76 -7.33
N THR A 68 14.31 0.10 -6.31
CA THR A 68 15.28 0.17 -5.20
C THR A 68 14.80 -0.53 -3.94
N GLY A 69 13.49 -0.76 -3.79
CA GLY A 69 12.89 -1.28 -2.55
C GLY A 69 12.84 -0.27 -1.40
N THR A 70 13.25 0.98 -1.65
CA THR A 70 13.28 2.03 -0.64
C THR A 70 11.86 2.41 -0.22
N LYS A 71 11.61 2.57 1.08
CA LYS A 71 10.34 3.13 1.56
C LYS A 71 10.22 4.58 1.14
N VAL A 72 9.19 4.89 0.37
CA VAL A 72 8.91 6.22 -0.16
C VAL A 72 7.84 6.91 0.66
N LEU A 73 6.81 6.17 1.07
CA LEU A 73 5.69 6.70 1.83
C LEU A 73 5.13 5.64 2.77
N ASP A 74 4.63 6.08 3.92
CA ASP A 74 3.86 5.30 4.86
C ASP A 74 2.49 5.97 5.00
N TRP A 75 1.41 5.21 4.77
CA TRP A 75 0.05 5.72 4.61
C TRP A 75 -0.93 4.92 5.47
N SER A 76 -1.42 5.51 6.56
CA SER A 76 -2.35 4.87 7.50
C SER A 76 -3.84 5.06 7.16
N GLY A 77 -4.15 5.59 5.98
CA GLY A 77 -5.46 6.19 5.71
C GLY A 77 -5.52 7.60 6.29
N ALA A 78 -6.03 8.53 5.49
CA ALA A 78 -6.27 9.93 5.88
C ALA A 78 -7.72 10.12 6.33
#